data_AF-A0A6J4CY43-F1
#
_entry.id   AF-A0A6J4CY43-F1
#
_cell.length_a   1.000
_cell.length_b   1.000
_cell.length_c   1.000
_cell.angle_alpha   90.00
_cell.angle_beta   90.00
_cell.angle_gamma   90.00
#
_symmetry.space_group_name_H-M   'P 1'
#
loop_
_entity.id
_entity.type
_entity.pdbx_description
1 polymer ?
#
loop_
_entity_poly.entity_id
_entity_poly.type
_entity_poly.pdbx_seq_one_letter_code
_entity_poly.pdbx_strand_id
1 'polypeptide(L)'
;MLKHIDFVKEASDSLTEWIQAKRDRALVCALSNDFTNAVVCDKAEGYKTPQLKQSVRDFSKTITKDDTMNLRAIRRAIFQARAGVKHDNSQAFPIKPIRSEMVNNGGVVVQNYSYIILLDSYQVNQLKSDKEFQDLQKYAGVRGDKNALFSGIMGVVDNCPILDMGVWTSMNVGLLNSEVADEEFKANINTQNVSKITPPSSYAADTPVSIGALIGASALVLAGNSAINFYINESEDAGRKTICGVDRILAISKARFQAANNVPSVYNNSDFSVIGLFSAKI
;
A
#
# COMPACT_ATOMS: atom_id res chain seq x y z
N MET A 1 -33.91 -28.09 20.56
CA MET A 1 -34.14 -26.65 20.74
C MET A 1 -33.39 -25.94 19.61
N LEU A 2 -34.06 -25.61 18.50
CA LEU A 2 -33.43 -24.88 17.40
C LEU A 2 -33.03 -23.50 17.94
N LYS A 3 -31.76 -23.10 17.81
CA LYS A 3 -31.35 -21.72 18.04
C LYS A 3 -32.16 -20.85 17.07
N HIS A 4 -33.01 -19.97 17.60
CA HIS A 4 -33.62 -18.93 16.78
C HIS A 4 -32.50 -18.09 16.19
N ILE A 5 -32.45 -17.99 14.86
CA ILE A 5 -31.52 -17.13 14.14
C ILE A 5 -31.94 -15.68 14.42
N ASP A 6 -31.02 -14.89 14.96
CA ASP A 6 -31.19 -13.45 15.14
C ASP A 6 -30.79 -12.75 13.83
N PHE A 7 -31.77 -12.57 12.95
CA PHE A 7 -31.56 -11.98 11.63
C PHE A 7 -31.05 -10.54 11.69
N VAL A 8 -31.38 -9.78 12.74
CA VAL A 8 -30.92 -8.39 12.91
C VAL A 8 -29.43 -8.37 13.22
N LYS A 9 -29.00 -9.26 14.14
CA LYS A 9 -27.59 -9.42 14.45
C LYS A 9 -26.78 -9.89 13.24
N GLU A 10 -27.26 -10.93 12.55
CA GLU A 10 -26.57 -11.48 11.37
C GLU A 10 -26.46 -10.44 10.23
N ALA A 11 -27.52 -9.66 9.99
CA ALA A 11 -27.49 -8.58 9.02
C ALA A 11 -26.54 -7.44 9.43
N SER A 12 -26.50 -7.07 10.71
CA SER A 12 -25.62 -6.01 11.22
C SER A 12 -24.14 -6.40 11.12
N ASP A 13 -23.80 -7.64 11.47
CA ASP A 13 -22.44 -8.18 11.36
C ASP A 13 -22.02 -8.23 9.88
N SER A 14 -22.86 -8.78 9.01
CA SER A 14 -22.60 -8.87 7.56
C SER A 14 -22.43 -7.49 6.89
N LEU A 15 -23.28 -6.52 7.25
CA LEU A 15 -23.18 -5.16 6.72
C LEU A 15 -21.92 -4.44 7.22
N THR A 16 -21.50 -4.71 8.47
CA THR A 16 -20.25 -4.19 9.03
C THR A 16 -19.05 -4.70 8.24
N GLU A 17 -18.97 -6.00 7.98
CA GLU A 17 -17.89 -6.60 7.21
C GLU A 17 -17.87 -6.05 5.78
N TRP A 18 -19.04 -5.95 5.14
CA TRP A 18 -19.16 -5.43 3.79
C TRP A 18 -18.67 -3.98 3.67
N ILE A 19 -19.07 -3.08 4.57
CA ILE A 19 -18.66 -1.66 4.52
C ILE A 19 -17.17 -1.50 4.85
N GLN A 20 -16.61 -2.36 5.72
CA GLN A 20 -15.17 -2.40 5.98
C GLN A 20 -14.39 -2.84 4.75
N ALA A 21 -14.81 -3.94 4.09
CA ALA A 21 -14.19 -4.39 2.85
C ALA A 21 -14.25 -3.32 1.76
N LYS A 22 -15.37 -2.61 1.62
CA LYS A 22 -15.51 -1.48 0.68
C LYS A 22 -14.52 -0.34 0.98
N ARG A 23 -14.37 0.03 2.25
CA ARG A 23 -13.38 1.04 2.67
C ARG A 23 -11.96 0.59 2.32
N ASP A 24 -11.61 -0.64 2.65
CA ASP A 24 -10.23 -1.13 2.48
C ASP A 24 -9.87 -1.27 0.99
N ARG A 25 -10.83 -1.70 0.16
CA ARG A 25 -10.70 -1.67 -1.31
C ARG A 25 -10.44 -0.26 -1.82
N ALA A 26 -11.19 0.72 -1.35
CA ALA A 26 -10.98 2.12 -1.73
C ALA A 26 -9.62 2.68 -1.26
N LEU A 27 -9.13 2.29 -0.08
CA LEU A 27 -7.80 2.67 0.42
C LEU A 27 -6.70 2.15 -0.49
N VAL A 28 -6.74 0.86 -0.84
CA VAL A 28 -5.74 0.24 -1.71
C VAL A 28 -5.82 0.82 -3.13
N CYS A 29 -7.01 0.99 -3.69
CA CYS A 29 -7.18 1.61 -5.01
C CYS A 29 -6.65 3.04 -5.05
N ALA A 30 -6.93 3.85 -4.02
CA ALA A 30 -6.40 5.20 -3.93
C ALA A 30 -4.87 5.21 -3.81
N LEU A 31 -4.31 4.37 -2.94
CA LEU A 31 -2.86 4.26 -2.72
C LEU A 31 -2.11 3.89 -4.00
N SER A 32 -2.61 2.87 -4.71
CA SER A 32 -1.96 2.33 -5.90
C SER A 32 -2.23 3.12 -7.18
N ASN A 33 -3.12 4.11 -7.13
CA ASN A 33 -3.42 4.91 -8.31
C ASN A 33 -2.23 5.81 -8.69
N ASP A 34 -1.81 5.67 -9.95
CA ASP A 34 -0.95 6.62 -10.67
C ASP A 34 0.34 7.01 -9.92
N PHE A 35 1.12 6.02 -9.48
CA PHE A 35 2.43 6.26 -8.86
C PHE A 35 3.31 7.24 -9.66
N THR A 36 3.89 8.19 -8.94
CA THR A 36 4.77 9.24 -9.50
C THR A 36 6.25 9.02 -9.19
N ASN A 37 6.54 8.06 -8.30
CA ASN A 37 7.87 7.57 -7.99
C ASN A 37 7.82 6.05 -7.77
N ALA A 38 8.90 5.34 -8.11
CA ALA A 38 8.94 3.90 -8.03
C ALA A 38 10.35 3.32 -7.85
N VAL A 39 10.39 2.09 -7.37
CA VAL A 39 11.52 1.17 -7.55
C VAL A 39 11.01 -0.03 -8.33
N VAL A 40 11.70 -0.35 -9.43
CA VAL A 40 11.44 -1.53 -10.24
C VAL A 40 12.56 -2.52 -9.98
N CYS A 41 12.24 -3.74 -9.58
CA CYS A 41 13.22 -4.76 -9.25
C CYS A 41 14.01 -5.20 -10.47
N ASP A 42 15.25 -5.65 -10.23
CA ASP A 42 16.13 -6.19 -11.25
C ASP A 42 16.85 -7.43 -10.73
N LYS A 43 16.95 -8.48 -11.55
CA LYS A 43 17.68 -9.70 -11.19
C LYS A 43 19.17 -9.48 -10.92
N ALA A 44 19.83 -8.62 -11.71
CA ALA A 44 21.29 -8.48 -11.69
C ALA A 44 21.73 -7.49 -10.61
N GLU A 45 21.15 -6.29 -10.61
CA GLU A 45 21.59 -5.19 -9.75
C GLU A 45 20.70 -5.00 -8.51
N GLY A 46 19.56 -5.69 -8.47
CA GLY A 46 18.54 -5.57 -7.42
C GLY A 46 17.43 -4.57 -7.78
N TYR A 47 17.76 -3.48 -8.49
CA TYR A 47 16.78 -2.53 -9.04
C TYR A 47 17.23 -1.96 -10.39
N LYS A 48 16.26 -1.65 -11.26
CA LYS A 48 16.52 -1.10 -12.59
C LYS A 48 16.88 0.38 -12.53
N THR A 49 17.65 0.84 -13.51
CA THR A 49 17.89 2.27 -13.73
C THR A 49 16.94 2.77 -14.84
N PRO A 50 16.12 3.79 -14.57
CA PRO A 50 15.20 4.31 -15.59
C PRO A 50 15.92 5.17 -16.61
N GLN A 51 15.28 5.32 -17.76
CA GLN A 51 15.66 6.33 -18.74
C GLN A 51 15.27 7.73 -18.24
N LEU A 52 15.93 8.77 -18.78
CA LEU A 52 15.67 10.15 -18.40
C LEU A 52 14.19 10.51 -18.62
N LYS A 53 13.51 11.01 -17.56
CA LYS A 53 12.08 11.38 -17.58
C LYS A 53 11.12 10.24 -17.93
N GLN A 54 11.53 8.98 -17.80
CA GLN A 54 10.65 7.83 -18.03
C GLN A 54 9.48 7.84 -17.05
N SER A 55 8.26 7.62 -17.54
CA SER A 55 7.10 7.51 -16.66
C SER A 55 7.17 6.22 -15.83
N VAL A 56 6.58 6.20 -14.62
CA VAL A 56 6.55 4.99 -13.79
C VAL A 56 5.90 3.81 -14.52
N ARG A 57 4.88 4.06 -15.34
CA ARG A 57 4.18 3.02 -16.13
C ARG A 57 5.11 2.39 -17.17
N ASP A 58 5.88 3.21 -17.87
CA ASP A 58 6.80 2.70 -18.89
C ASP A 58 8.01 2.04 -18.23
N PHE A 59 8.39 2.52 -17.05
CA PHE A 59 9.47 1.94 -16.27
C PHE A 59 9.10 0.55 -15.72
N SER A 60 7.89 0.38 -15.17
CA SER A 60 7.43 -0.92 -14.66
C SER A 60 7.27 -1.97 -15.76
N LYS A 61 6.96 -1.55 -17.00
CA LYS A 61 6.87 -2.44 -18.17
C LYS A 61 8.20 -3.07 -18.58
N THR A 62 9.33 -2.61 -18.04
CA THR A 62 10.64 -3.22 -18.28
C THR A 62 10.87 -4.49 -17.44
N ILE A 63 9.94 -4.84 -16.55
CA ILE A 63 9.99 -6.05 -15.73
C ILE A 63 9.96 -7.30 -16.60
N THR A 64 10.88 -8.21 -16.29
CA THR A 64 10.96 -9.57 -16.80
C THR A 64 10.63 -10.56 -15.69
N LYS A 65 10.38 -11.83 -16.04
CA LYS A 65 9.97 -12.87 -15.08
C LYS A 65 10.96 -13.12 -13.94
N ASP A 66 12.24 -12.79 -14.16
CA ASP A 66 13.29 -13.01 -13.16
C ASP A 66 13.47 -11.82 -12.20
N ASP A 67 12.76 -10.70 -12.41
CA ASP A 67 12.90 -9.49 -11.62
C ASP A 67 12.08 -9.58 -10.32
N THR A 68 12.62 -10.29 -9.33
CA THR A 68 11.96 -10.57 -8.05
C THR A 68 12.25 -9.54 -6.98
N MET A 69 11.33 -9.42 -6.01
CA MET A 69 11.51 -8.56 -4.84
C MET A 69 12.73 -8.99 -4.01
N ASN A 70 13.59 -8.03 -3.67
CA ASN A 70 14.87 -8.28 -3.00
C ASN A 70 15.24 -7.14 -2.04
N LEU A 71 16.20 -7.39 -1.14
CA LEU A 71 16.61 -6.42 -0.13
C LEU A 71 17.16 -5.11 -0.72
N ARG A 72 17.86 -5.18 -1.86
CA ARG A 72 18.47 -4.00 -2.50
C ARG A 72 17.41 -3.05 -3.04
N ALA A 73 16.34 -3.56 -3.65
CA ALA A 73 15.20 -2.75 -4.08
C ALA A 73 14.54 -2.01 -2.90
N ILE A 74 14.35 -2.69 -1.77
CA ILE A 74 13.80 -2.08 -0.55
C ILE A 74 14.70 -0.97 -0.03
N ARG A 75 16.01 -1.22 0.09
CA ARG A 75 16.99 -0.21 0.51
C ARG A 75 17.02 0.98 -0.43
N ARG A 76 16.88 0.76 -1.75
CA ARG A 76 16.78 1.85 -2.73
C ARG A 76 15.53 2.70 -2.50
N ALA A 77 14.39 2.11 -2.19
CA ALA A 77 13.18 2.85 -1.88
C ALA A 77 13.33 3.69 -0.59
N ILE A 78 13.94 3.12 0.46
CA ILE A 78 14.24 3.84 1.70
C ILE A 78 15.20 5.01 1.42
N PHE A 79 16.21 4.79 0.58
CA PHE A 79 17.13 5.85 0.16
C PHE A 79 16.40 6.96 -0.60
N GLN A 80 15.57 6.63 -1.60
CA GLN A 80 14.77 7.60 -2.34
C GLN A 80 13.87 8.42 -1.40
N ALA A 81 13.23 7.77 -0.43
CA ALA A 81 12.40 8.39 0.58
C ALA A 81 13.18 9.39 1.44
N ARG A 82 14.37 9.01 1.93
CA ARG A 82 15.21 9.87 2.79
C ARG A 82 15.87 11.01 2.03
N ALA A 83 16.37 10.74 0.83
CA ALA A 83 17.12 11.70 0.03
C ALA A 83 16.22 12.67 -0.76
N GLY A 84 14.92 12.37 -0.89
CA GLY A 84 14.01 13.19 -1.70
C GLY A 84 14.36 13.12 -3.19
N VAL A 85 14.51 11.91 -3.72
CA VAL A 85 14.81 11.69 -5.14
C VAL A 85 13.84 10.70 -5.75
N LYS A 86 13.44 10.96 -6.99
CA LYS A 86 12.60 10.06 -7.79
C LYS A 86 13.42 8.94 -8.42
N HIS A 87 12.72 8.01 -9.08
CA HIS A 87 13.31 6.91 -9.83
C HIS A 87 14.32 7.41 -10.86
N ASP A 88 14.01 8.51 -11.57
CA ASP A 88 14.86 9.15 -12.58
C ASP A 88 15.93 10.10 -12.03
N ASN A 89 16.17 10.06 -10.71
CA ASN A 89 17.05 10.97 -9.96
C ASN A 89 16.65 12.45 -10.01
N SER A 90 15.44 12.79 -10.49
CA SER A 90 14.89 14.13 -10.32
C SER A 90 14.53 14.40 -8.85
N GLN A 91 14.47 15.67 -8.46
CA GLN A 91 14.16 16.05 -7.10
C GLN A 91 12.70 15.68 -6.72
N ALA A 92 12.54 15.26 -5.48
CA ALA A 92 11.26 15.05 -4.80
C ALA A 92 11.36 15.59 -3.37
N PHE A 93 10.22 15.71 -2.70
CA PHE A 93 10.23 15.96 -1.26
C PHE A 93 10.80 14.73 -0.54
N PRO A 94 11.75 14.90 0.40
CA PRO A 94 12.05 13.86 1.37
C PRO A 94 10.75 13.43 2.07
N ILE A 95 10.47 12.13 2.04
CA ILE A 95 9.25 11.59 2.61
C ILE A 95 9.35 11.69 4.13
N LYS A 96 8.34 12.30 4.74
CA LYS A 96 8.24 12.37 6.19
C LYS A 96 8.00 10.96 6.75
N PRO A 97 8.84 10.50 7.69
CA PRO A 97 8.68 9.17 8.27
C PRO A 97 7.42 9.10 9.13
N ILE A 98 6.90 7.88 9.30
CA ILE A 98 5.73 7.60 10.16
C ILE A 98 6.12 7.70 11.63
N ARG A 99 7.34 7.27 11.96
CA ARG A 99 7.91 7.38 13.31
C ARG A 99 9.37 7.80 13.23
N SER A 100 9.78 8.64 14.17
CA SER A 100 11.18 8.99 14.38
C SER A 100 11.54 8.75 15.84
N GLU A 101 12.63 8.02 16.07
CA GLU A 101 13.13 7.69 17.40
C GLU A 101 14.60 8.07 17.51
N MET A 102 14.99 8.70 18.63
CA MET A 102 16.39 8.89 18.96
C MET A 102 16.90 7.65 19.69
N VAL A 103 17.86 6.96 19.10
CA VAL A 103 18.51 5.81 19.70
C VAL A 103 19.93 6.18 20.06
N ASN A 104 20.29 6.00 21.33
CA ASN A 104 21.67 6.14 21.78
C ASN A 104 22.38 4.80 21.60
N ASN A 105 23.37 4.76 20.71
CA ASN A 105 24.19 3.58 20.49
C ASN A 105 25.63 3.91 20.86
N GLY A 106 26.06 3.49 22.05
CA GLY A 106 27.43 3.69 22.53
C GLY A 106 27.86 5.15 22.68
N GLY A 107 26.93 6.07 23.02
CA GLY A 107 27.22 7.50 23.18
C GLY A 107 26.96 8.33 21.93
N VAL A 108 26.66 7.71 20.79
CA VAL A 108 26.21 8.40 19.57
C VAL A 108 24.69 8.37 19.52
N VAL A 109 24.08 9.55 19.55
CA VAL A 109 22.62 9.70 19.39
C VAL A 109 22.31 9.73 17.89
N VAL A 110 21.61 8.70 17.42
CA VAL A 110 21.19 8.57 16.01
C VAL A 110 19.67 8.69 15.93
N GLN A 111 19.19 9.51 15.00
CA GLN A 111 17.77 9.62 14.69
C GLN A 111 17.38 8.56 13.67
N ASN A 112 16.62 7.56 14.11
CA ASN A 112 16.10 6.50 13.25
C ASN A 112 14.76 6.92 12.63
N TYR A 113 14.69 6.85 11.30
CA TYR A 113 13.48 7.13 10.53
C TYR A 113 12.81 5.82 10.09
N SER A 114 11.53 5.67 10.44
CA SER A 114 10.72 4.49 10.11
C SER A 114 9.64 4.84 9.09
N TYR A 115 9.66 4.11 7.98
CA TYR A 115 8.59 4.05 6.97
C TYR A 115 7.92 2.69 7.06
N ILE A 116 6.72 2.53 6.50
CA ILE A 116 6.07 1.22 6.38
C ILE A 116 6.21 0.73 4.94
N ILE A 117 6.64 -0.52 4.78
CA ILE A 117 6.72 -1.19 3.48
C ILE A 117 5.56 -2.17 3.40
N LEU A 118 4.73 -1.99 2.37
CA LEU A 118 3.58 -2.82 2.07
C LEU A 118 3.93 -3.68 0.85
N LEU A 119 3.94 -4.99 1.02
CA LEU A 119 4.20 -5.96 -0.05
C LEU A 119 3.03 -6.92 -0.17
N ASP A 120 2.77 -7.37 -1.39
CA ASP A 120 1.83 -8.47 -1.61
C ASP A 120 2.48 -9.81 -1.22
N SER A 121 1.68 -10.88 -1.10
CA SER A 121 2.21 -12.16 -0.64
C SER A 121 3.21 -12.80 -1.62
N TYR A 122 3.14 -12.49 -2.92
CA TYR A 122 4.13 -12.96 -3.90
C TYR A 122 5.49 -12.27 -3.66
N GLN A 123 5.49 -10.95 -3.51
CA GLN A 123 6.66 -10.15 -3.16
C GLN A 123 7.28 -10.58 -1.84
N VAL A 124 6.45 -10.88 -0.84
CA VAL A 124 6.93 -11.41 0.44
C VAL A 124 7.60 -12.76 0.27
N ASN A 125 7.02 -13.67 -0.50
CA ASN A 125 7.61 -14.99 -0.75
C ASN A 125 8.94 -14.90 -1.51
N GLN A 126 9.02 -13.98 -2.48
CA GLN A 126 10.26 -13.65 -3.19
C GLN A 126 11.33 -13.13 -2.24
N LEU A 127 11.00 -12.16 -1.37
CA LEU A 127 11.94 -11.60 -0.41
C LEU A 127 12.42 -12.62 0.62
N LYS A 128 11.57 -13.55 1.05
CA LYS A 128 11.97 -14.67 1.93
C LYS A 128 13.03 -15.57 1.28
N SER A 129 13.05 -15.62 -0.05
CA SER A 129 14.02 -16.40 -0.83
C SER A 129 15.30 -15.62 -1.13
N ASP A 130 15.34 -14.31 -0.87
CA ASP A 130 16.52 -13.47 -1.06
C ASP A 130 17.58 -13.75 0.01
N LYS A 131 18.79 -14.10 -0.43
CA LYS A 131 19.89 -14.50 0.48
C LYS A 131 20.33 -13.35 1.37
N GLU A 132 20.42 -12.14 0.83
CA GLU A 132 20.81 -10.97 1.62
C GLU A 132 19.78 -10.65 2.71
N PHE A 133 18.49 -10.78 2.38
CA PHE A 133 17.42 -10.64 3.37
C PHE A 133 17.46 -11.73 4.44
N GLN A 134 17.64 -13.00 4.06
CA GLN A 134 17.78 -14.10 5.02
C GLN A 134 18.93 -13.87 5.99
N ASP A 135 20.08 -13.42 5.48
CA ASP A 135 21.24 -13.11 6.30
C ASP A 135 20.97 -11.92 7.23
N LEU A 136 20.36 -10.85 6.73
CA LEU A 136 19.94 -9.71 7.55
C LEU A 136 19.06 -10.17 8.73
N GLN A 137 18.08 -11.04 8.49
CA GLN A 137 17.20 -11.56 9.55
C GLN A 137 17.95 -12.43 10.56
N LYS A 138 18.96 -13.21 10.13
CA LYS A 138 19.81 -13.99 11.05
C LYS A 138 20.61 -13.08 11.98
N TYR A 139 21.21 -12.02 11.45
CA TYR A 139 22.05 -11.09 12.22
C TYR A 139 21.25 -10.07 13.04
N ALA A 140 19.99 -9.79 12.66
CA ALA A 140 19.10 -8.90 13.40
C ALA A 140 18.73 -9.44 14.81
N GLY A 141 19.01 -10.71 15.12
CA GLY A 141 19.28 -11.17 16.49
C GLY A 141 18.13 -11.10 17.51
N VAL A 142 16.89 -10.77 17.13
CA VAL A 142 15.77 -10.72 18.08
C VAL A 142 15.18 -12.11 18.30
N ARG A 143 15.72 -12.87 19.26
CA ARG A 143 15.10 -14.10 19.80
C ARG A 143 14.17 -13.73 20.98
N GLY A 144 12.90 -14.16 20.95
CA GLY A 144 11.90 -14.00 22.04
C GLY A 144 10.57 -13.34 21.62
N ASP A 145 9.75 -12.86 22.56
CA ASP A 145 8.40 -12.28 22.33
C ASP A 145 8.36 -11.02 21.43
N LYS A 146 9.53 -10.47 21.08
CA LYS A 146 9.70 -9.35 20.14
C LYS A 146 10.02 -9.81 18.71
N ASN A 147 10.03 -11.12 18.47
CA ASN A 147 10.32 -11.70 17.17
C ASN A 147 9.11 -11.48 16.24
N ALA A 148 9.36 -10.85 15.09
CA ALA A 148 8.33 -10.39 14.15
C ALA A 148 7.39 -11.51 13.65
N LEU A 149 7.84 -12.77 13.76
CA LEU A 149 7.09 -13.99 13.48
C LEU A 149 5.71 -14.07 14.18
N PHE A 150 5.52 -13.39 15.32
CA PHE A 150 4.26 -13.41 16.07
C PHE A 150 3.46 -12.10 16.04
N SER A 151 3.98 -11.03 15.42
CA SER A 151 3.36 -9.70 15.41
C SER A 151 2.69 -9.32 14.09
N GLY A 152 2.64 -10.24 13.11
CA GLY A 152 2.15 -9.96 11.76
C GLY A 152 3.09 -9.11 10.90
N ILE A 153 4.31 -8.85 11.37
CA ILE A 153 5.36 -8.13 10.62
C ILE A 153 6.27 -9.18 10.00
N MET A 154 6.54 -9.10 8.71
CA MET A 154 7.36 -10.09 8.03
C MET A 154 8.85 -9.94 8.36
N GLY A 155 9.30 -8.71 8.54
CA GLY A 155 10.67 -8.36 8.94
C GLY A 155 10.86 -6.85 8.99
N VAL A 156 12.05 -6.43 9.41
CA VAL A 156 12.42 -5.01 9.46
C VAL A 156 13.70 -4.79 8.64
N VAL A 157 13.70 -3.76 7.79
CA VAL A 157 14.88 -3.31 7.02
C VAL A 157 15.13 -1.86 7.34
N ASP A 158 16.33 -1.51 7.84
CA ASP A 158 16.72 -0.14 8.19
C ASP A 158 15.67 0.59 9.06
N ASN A 159 15.12 -0.11 10.06
CA ASN A 159 14.04 0.33 10.96
C ASN A 159 12.66 0.55 10.29
N CYS A 160 12.45 0.04 9.07
CA CYS A 160 11.19 0.07 8.35
C CYS A 160 10.54 -1.33 8.40
N PRO A 161 9.39 -1.51 9.08
CA PRO A 161 8.68 -2.78 9.07
C PRO A 161 8.08 -3.09 7.70
N ILE A 162 8.13 -4.38 7.34
CA ILE A 162 7.50 -4.93 6.14
C ILE A 162 6.23 -5.68 6.54
N LEU A 163 5.11 -5.30 5.92
CA LEU A 163 3.81 -5.91 6.14
C LEU A 163 3.41 -6.72 4.90
N ASP A 164 2.97 -7.95 5.13
CA ASP A 164 2.28 -8.75 4.11
C ASP A 164 0.81 -8.32 4.09
N MET A 165 0.43 -7.62 3.03
CA MET A 165 -0.92 -7.10 2.87
C MET A 165 -1.84 -8.09 2.17
N GLY A 166 -1.39 -9.30 1.86
CA GLY A 166 -2.17 -10.24 1.06
C GLY A 166 -2.23 -9.84 -0.41
N VAL A 167 -2.92 -10.68 -1.19
CA VAL A 167 -3.20 -10.45 -2.61
C VAL A 167 -4.67 -10.10 -2.78
N TRP A 168 -4.94 -9.12 -3.63
CA TRP A 168 -6.31 -8.78 -4.00
C TRP A 168 -7.01 -9.96 -4.70
N THR A 169 -8.19 -10.32 -4.18
CA THR A 169 -9.07 -11.35 -4.76
C THR A 169 -10.54 -10.90 -4.68
N SER A 170 -11.44 -11.68 -5.26
CA SER A 170 -12.89 -11.43 -5.12
C SER A 170 -13.36 -11.49 -3.66
N MET A 171 -12.71 -12.31 -2.83
CA MET A 171 -13.11 -12.55 -1.43
C MET A 171 -12.36 -11.69 -0.43
N ASN A 172 -11.07 -11.43 -0.67
CA ASN A 172 -10.19 -10.73 0.27
C ASN A 172 -9.60 -9.47 -0.35
N VAL A 173 -9.52 -8.42 0.48
CA VAL A 173 -8.80 -7.20 0.15
C VAL A 173 -7.33 -7.40 0.45
N GLY A 174 -6.49 -7.27 -0.57
CA GLY A 174 -5.04 -7.25 -0.43
C GLY A 174 -4.44 -6.22 -1.38
N LEU A 175 -3.13 -6.29 -1.66
CA LEU A 175 -2.54 -5.38 -2.64
C LEU A 175 -2.88 -5.78 -4.08
N LEU A 176 -2.97 -4.77 -4.93
CA LEU A 176 -3.25 -4.92 -6.34
C LEU A 176 -2.05 -5.52 -7.07
N ASN A 177 -2.33 -6.28 -8.11
CA ASN A 177 -1.36 -6.73 -9.10
C ASN A 177 -1.95 -6.47 -10.50
N SER A 178 -1.12 -6.56 -11.52
CA SER A 178 -1.53 -6.19 -12.88
C SER A 178 -2.63 -7.07 -13.50
N GLU A 179 -2.94 -8.22 -12.90
CA GLU A 179 -4.00 -9.12 -13.37
C GLU A 179 -5.37 -8.83 -12.72
N VAL A 180 -5.43 -7.92 -11.75
CA VAL A 180 -6.70 -7.45 -11.21
C VAL A 180 -7.45 -6.70 -12.30
N ALA A 181 -8.71 -7.06 -12.52
CA ALA A 181 -9.53 -6.46 -13.56
C ALA A 181 -9.65 -4.94 -13.38
N ASP A 182 -9.45 -4.21 -14.47
CA ASP A 182 -9.51 -2.74 -14.48
C ASP A 182 -10.89 -2.22 -14.06
N GLU A 183 -11.95 -2.94 -14.41
CA GLU A 183 -13.34 -2.66 -14.04
C GLU A 183 -13.52 -2.76 -12.52
N GLU A 184 -12.90 -3.76 -11.89
CA GLU A 184 -12.95 -3.92 -10.44
C GLU A 184 -12.20 -2.79 -9.74
N PHE A 185 -11.04 -2.40 -10.26
CA PHE A 185 -10.30 -1.23 -9.76
C PHE A 185 -11.14 0.06 -9.90
N LYS A 186 -11.70 0.31 -11.09
CA LYS A 186 -12.52 1.50 -11.38
C LYS A 186 -13.79 1.56 -10.52
N ALA A 187 -14.36 0.40 -10.17
CA ALA A 187 -15.53 0.33 -9.29
C ALA A 187 -15.25 0.70 -7.82
N ASN A 188 -13.98 0.67 -7.39
CA ASN A 188 -13.59 0.92 -6.00
C ASN A 188 -12.77 2.21 -5.81
N ILE A 189 -12.36 2.90 -6.88
CA ILE A 189 -11.70 4.20 -6.80
C ILE A 189 -12.72 5.35 -6.86
N ASN A 190 -12.59 6.33 -5.96
CA ASN A 190 -13.43 7.53 -6.03
C ASN A 190 -12.88 8.50 -7.09
N THR A 191 -13.58 8.57 -8.23
CA THR A 191 -13.21 9.39 -9.38
C THR A 191 -13.26 10.90 -9.10
N GLN A 192 -14.02 11.35 -8.10
CA GLN A 192 -14.07 12.77 -7.70
C GLN A 192 -12.78 13.22 -7.00
N ASN A 193 -12.02 12.28 -6.44
CA ASN A 193 -10.83 12.56 -5.64
C ASN A 193 -9.52 12.41 -6.42
N VAL A 194 -9.59 12.03 -7.70
CA VAL A 194 -8.42 11.78 -8.54
C VAL A 194 -8.57 12.46 -9.90
N SER A 195 -7.50 13.09 -10.38
CA SER A 195 -7.47 13.74 -11.70
C SER A 195 -7.12 12.78 -12.84
N LYS A 196 -6.49 11.65 -12.52
CA LYS A 196 -6.05 10.63 -13.46
C LYS A 196 -6.21 9.26 -12.84
N ILE A 197 -6.76 8.32 -13.61
CA ILE A 197 -6.94 6.94 -13.22
C ILE A 197 -5.94 6.09 -14.01
N THR A 198 -5.01 5.46 -13.31
CA THR A 198 -4.05 4.50 -13.89
C THR A 198 -4.36 3.13 -13.31
N PRO A 199 -5.06 2.25 -14.05
CA PRO A 199 -5.44 0.94 -13.54
C PRO A 199 -4.24 -0.02 -13.47
N PRO A 200 -4.34 -1.14 -12.71
CA PRO A 200 -3.22 -2.05 -12.46
C PRO A 200 -2.59 -2.64 -13.72
N SER A 201 -3.42 -2.99 -14.72
CA SER A 201 -2.95 -3.53 -16.01
C SER A 201 -1.97 -2.60 -16.74
N SER A 202 -2.07 -1.28 -16.51
CA SER A 202 -1.23 -0.28 -17.16
C SER A 202 0.25 -0.35 -16.75
N TYR A 203 0.56 -1.06 -15.66
CA TYR A 203 1.92 -1.24 -15.17
C TYR A 203 2.62 -2.47 -15.76
N ALA A 204 1.88 -3.39 -16.38
CA ALA A 204 2.43 -4.59 -17.00
C ALA A 204 2.55 -4.45 -18.53
N ALA A 205 3.51 -5.18 -19.09
CA ALA A 205 3.58 -5.51 -20.51
C ALA A 205 3.28 -7.01 -20.65
N ASP A 206 4.27 -7.82 -21.03
CA ASP A 206 4.09 -9.28 -21.22
C ASP A 206 4.24 -10.08 -19.92
N THR A 207 4.81 -9.47 -18.87
CA THR A 207 5.02 -10.11 -17.56
C THR A 207 4.04 -9.55 -16.55
N PRO A 208 3.25 -10.39 -15.85
CA PRO A 208 2.44 -9.95 -14.71
C PRO A 208 3.28 -9.33 -13.60
N VAL A 209 2.80 -8.24 -13.02
CA VAL A 209 3.53 -7.40 -12.06
C VAL A 209 2.80 -7.35 -10.72
N SER A 210 3.54 -7.58 -9.64
CA SER A 210 3.12 -7.31 -8.27
C SER A 210 3.37 -5.86 -7.90
N ILE A 211 2.42 -5.22 -7.21
CA ILE A 211 2.46 -3.78 -6.90
C ILE A 211 2.45 -3.58 -5.39
N GLY A 212 3.63 -3.34 -4.83
CA GLY A 212 3.85 -2.93 -3.44
C GLY A 212 4.01 -1.42 -3.30
N ALA A 213 4.17 -0.95 -2.07
CA ALA A 213 4.44 0.46 -1.80
C ALA A 213 5.27 0.66 -0.53
N LEU A 214 6.17 1.65 -0.55
CA LEU A 214 6.70 2.29 0.65
C LEU A 214 5.85 3.52 0.96
N ILE A 215 5.38 3.62 2.20
CA ILE A 215 4.55 4.74 2.66
C ILE A 215 5.19 5.49 3.83
N GLY A 216 5.10 6.81 3.78
CA GLY A 216 5.42 7.73 4.85
C GLY A 216 4.18 8.28 5.55
N ALA A 217 4.40 9.27 6.42
CA ALA A 217 3.32 10.01 7.04
C ALA A 217 2.46 10.70 5.97
N SER A 218 1.14 10.71 6.17
CA SER A 218 0.19 11.37 5.25
C SER A 218 0.18 10.80 3.83
N ALA A 219 0.47 9.51 3.63
CA ALA A 219 0.33 8.85 2.32
C ALA A 219 -1.10 8.87 1.77
N LEU A 220 -2.09 8.67 2.65
CA LEU A 220 -3.52 8.75 2.35
C LEU A 220 -4.18 9.78 3.27
N VAL A 221 -5.16 10.49 2.73
CA VAL A 221 -6.06 11.37 3.48
C VAL A 221 -7.41 10.70 3.55
N LEU A 222 -7.89 10.48 4.77
CA LEU A 222 -9.18 9.91 5.09
C LEU A 222 -10.01 10.97 5.80
N ALA A 223 -11.16 11.34 5.24
CA ALA A 223 -12.15 12.18 5.89
C ALA A 223 -13.46 11.41 5.97
N GLY A 224 -14.06 11.35 7.16
CA GLY A 224 -15.28 10.58 7.35
C GLY A 224 -15.55 10.22 8.79
N ASN A 225 -16.65 9.51 9.01
CA ASN A 225 -17.03 9.07 10.35
C ASN A 225 -16.14 7.90 10.79
N SER A 226 -15.65 7.98 12.04
CA SER A 226 -14.87 6.92 12.68
C SER A 226 -15.72 5.68 12.91
N ALA A 227 -16.98 5.86 13.30
CA ALA A 227 -17.97 4.81 13.53
C ALA A 227 -18.92 4.63 12.34
N ILE A 228 -19.41 3.40 12.21
CA ILE A 228 -20.48 3.01 11.30
C ILE A 228 -21.81 3.26 12.01
N ASN A 229 -22.75 3.95 11.37
CA ASN A 229 -24.08 4.17 11.92
C ASN A 229 -25.05 3.11 11.37
N PHE A 230 -25.79 2.46 12.26
CA PHE A 230 -26.81 1.49 11.90
C PHE A 230 -28.20 2.09 12.03
N TYR A 231 -29.05 1.78 11.06
CA TYR A 231 -30.49 1.99 11.16
C TYR A 231 -31.19 0.64 11.07
N ILE A 232 -32.08 0.38 12.03
CA ILE A 232 -32.91 -0.82 12.05
C ILE A 232 -34.35 -0.33 12.14
N ASN A 233 -35.15 -0.67 11.14
CA ASN A 233 -36.58 -0.41 11.12
C ASN A 233 -37.33 -1.75 11.13
N GLU A 234 -37.91 -2.08 12.29
CA GLU A 234 -38.64 -3.33 12.55
C GLU A 234 -40.13 -3.22 12.22
N SER A 235 -40.62 -2.04 11.81
CA SER A 235 -42.05 -1.78 11.60
C SER A 235 -42.49 -1.91 10.13
N GLU A 236 -41.58 -2.32 9.26
CA GLU A 236 -41.86 -2.43 7.83
C GLU A 236 -42.85 -3.55 7.51
N ASP A 237 -43.73 -3.29 6.54
CA ASP A 237 -44.79 -4.23 6.12
C ASP A 237 -45.64 -4.76 7.30
N ALA A 238 -46.03 -3.85 8.20
CA ALA A 238 -46.77 -4.15 9.45
C ALA A 238 -46.03 -5.11 10.40
N GLY A 239 -44.70 -4.98 10.48
CA GLY A 239 -43.85 -5.83 11.33
C GLY A 239 -43.53 -7.20 10.72
N ARG A 240 -43.88 -7.43 9.44
CA ARG A 240 -43.50 -8.64 8.70
C ARG A 240 -42.10 -8.57 8.14
N LYS A 241 -41.51 -7.37 8.05
CA LYS A 241 -40.18 -7.15 7.50
C LYS A 241 -39.35 -6.27 8.43
N THR A 242 -38.04 -6.47 8.39
CA THR A 242 -37.07 -5.62 9.07
C THR A 242 -36.08 -5.11 8.04
N ILE A 243 -35.90 -3.79 7.98
CA ILE A 243 -34.86 -3.17 7.15
C ILE A 243 -33.70 -2.80 8.06
N CYS A 244 -32.55 -3.39 7.78
CA CYS A 244 -31.28 -2.97 8.35
C CYS A 244 -30.50 -2.20 7.29
N GLY A 245 -29.87 -1.11 7.66
CA GLY A 245 -28.83 -0.57 6.80
C GLY A 245 -27.81 0.25 7.55
N VAL A 246 -26.85 0.71 6.76
CA VAL A 246 -25.55 1.14 7.23
C VAL A 246 -25.18 2.44 6.54
N ASP A 247 -24.78 3.44 7.32
CA ASP A 247 -24.30 4.71 6.83
C ASP A 247 -22.88 5.01 7.31
N ARG A 248 -22.05 5.48 6.38
CA ARG A 248 -20.70 5.95 6.64
C ARG A 248 -20.30 6.99 5.61
N ILE A 249 -20.11 8.22 6.07
CA ILE A 249 -19.41 9.25 5.29
C ILE A 249 -17.96 8.80 5.15
N LEU A 250 -17.50 8.66 3.91
CA LEU A 250 -16.15 8.20 3.58
C LEU A 250 -15.61 8.93 2.35
N ALA A 251 -14.54 9.69 2.54
CA ALA A 251 -13.73 10.27 1.48
C ALA A 251 -12.27 9.84 1.68
N ILE A 252 -11.71 9.21 0.64
CA ILE A 252 -10.34 8.72 0.62
C ILE A 252 -9.64 9.33 -0.59
N SER A 253 -8.45 9.88 -0.39
CA SER A 253 -7.57 10.30 -1.49
C SER A 253 -6.11 10.01 -1.16
N LYS A 254 -5.31 9.77 -2.20
CA LYS A 254 -3.85 9.70 -2.08
C LYS A 254 -3.31 11.11 -1.99
N ALA A 255 -2.46 11.38 -1.00
CA ALA A 255 -1.91 12.70 -0.83
C ALA A 255 -0.95 13.05 -1.97
N ARG A 256 -1.28 14.13 -2.68
CA ARG A 256 -0.45 14.71 -3.73
C ARG A 256 -0.17 16.17 -3.42
N PHE A 257 1.02 16.61 -3.78
CA PHE A 257 1.35 18.02 -3.70
C PHE A 257 0.72 18.78 -4.86
N GLN A 258 -0.01 19.84 -4.55
CA GLN A 258 -0.42 20.87 -5.49
C GLN A 258 -0.03 22.23 -4.92
N ALA A 259 0.70 23.02 -5.71
CA ALA A 259 1.03 24.38 -5.32
C ALA A 259 -0.24 25.23 -5.19
N ALA A 260 -0.30 26.01 -4.12
CA ALA A 260 -1.33 27.02 -3.95
C ALA A 260 -1.13 28.18 -4.94
N ASN A 261 -2.22 28.87 -5.28
CA ASN A 261 -2.21 30.14 -6.01
C ASN A 261 -1.54 30.11 -7.40
N ASN A 262 -1.62 28.98 -8.11
CA ASN A 262 -1.06 28.79 -9.46
C ASN A 262 0.45 29.03 -9.59
N VAL A 263 1.21 28.97 -8.48
CA VAL A 263 2.68 29.05 -8.56
C VAL A 263 3.23 27.76 -9.16
N PRO A 264 3.96 27.80 -10.30
CA PRO A 264 4.53 26.60 -10.88
C PRO A 264 5.56 25.99 -9.92
N SER A 265 5.36 24.73 -9.53
CA SER A 265 6.31 23.96 -8.73
C SER A 265 6.68 22.69 -9.48
N VAL A 266 7.97 22.34 -9.44
CA VAL A 266 8.50 21.08 -10.01
C VAL A 266 7.91 19.83 -9.34
N TYR A 267 7.30 20.00 -8.17
CA TYR A 267 6.65 18.95 -7.39
C TYR A 267 5.13 18.87 -7.64
N ASN A 268 4.57 19.69 -8.53
CA ASN A 268 3.14 19.68 -8.78
C ASN A 268 2.66 18.31 -9.27
N ASN A 269 1.54 17.87 -8.68
CA ASN A 269 0.90 16.59 -8.94
C ASN A 269 1.80 15.36 -8.67
N SER A 270 2.81 15.48 -7.81
CA SER A 270 3.57 14.32 -7.32
C SER A 270 3.00 13.77 -6.02
N ASP A 271 3.11 12.46 -5.84
CA ASP A 271 2.79 11.79 -4.58
C ASP A 271 3.65 12.38 -3.45
N PHE A 272 3.03 12.67 -2.33
CA PHE A 272 3.71 13.35 -1.22
C PHE A 272 4.57 12.41 -0.38
N SER A 273 4.13 11.15 -0.22
CA SER A 273 4.74 10.21 0.74
C SER A 273 4.57 8.75 0.34
N VAL A 274 4.61 8.46 -0.96
CA VAL A 274 4.43 7.10 -1.50
C VAL A 274 5.46 6.82 -2.59
N ILE A 275 6.07 5.63 -2.55
CA ILE A 275 6.93 5.09 -3.62
C ILE A 275 6.38 3.71 -3.99
N GLY A 276 6.11 3.47 -5.27
CA GLY A 276 5.67 2.16 -5.76
C GLY A 276 6.82 1.15 -5.80
N LEU A 277 6.56 -0.10 -5.44
CA LEU A 277 7.53 -1.20 -5.48
C LEU A 277 7.04 -2.26 -6.45
N PHE A 278 7.74 -2.42 -7.58
CA PHE A 278 7.30 -3.32 -8.65
C PHE A 278 8.27 -4.48 -8.82
N SER A 279 7.73 -5.68 -8.93
CA SER A 279 8.46 -6.91 -9.24
C SER A 279 7.58 -7.84 -10.08
N ALA A 280 8.16 -8.87 -10.69
CA ALA A 280 7.37 -9.92 -11.33
C ALA A 280 6.43 -10.58 -10.33
N LYS A 281 5.21 -10.91 -10.76
CA LYS A 281 4.28 -11.74 -9.99
C LYS A 281 4.56 -13.21 -10.31
N ILE A 282 5.38 -13.85 -9.48
CA ILE A 282 5.73 -15.28 -9.56
C ILE A 282 5.65 -15.93 -8.19
#